data_AF-A0A914V4V8-F1
#
_entry.id   AF-A0A914V4V8-F1
#
_cell.length_a   1.000
_cell.length_b   1.000
_cell.length_c   1.000
_cell.angle_alpha   90.00
_cell.angle_beta   90.00
_cell.angle_gamma   90.00
#
_symmetry.space_group_name_H-M   'P 1'
#
loop_
_entity.id
_entity.type
_entity.pdbx_description
1 polymer ?
#
loop_
_entity_poly.entity_id
_entity_poly.type
_entity_poly.pdbx_seq_one_letter_code
_entity_poly.pdbx_strand_id
1 'polypeptide(L)'
;MDCRTQEALVCQLMRDPTDSYQAAAKALEASVVYDASTAYLPLLFDSRLMEYAADTYAKMGLTHKVELVLRAMSSQDMNIHNVPAICARETNKRKVRLLKTLCAQYFRLFD
;
A
#
# COMPACT_ATOMS: atom_id res chain seq x y z
N MET A 1 -4.82 -8.04 16.48
CA MET A 1 -4.33 -8.56 15.19
C MET A 1 -3.12 -7.72 14.82
N ASP A 2 -1.95 -8.33 14.66
CA ASP A 2 -0.71 -7.64 14.27
C ASP A 2 -0.61 -7.53 12.74
N CYS A 3 -1.55 -6.78 12.15
CA CYS A 3 -1.67 -6.57 10.71
C CYS A 3 -1.14 -5.20 10.27
N ARG A 4 0.16 -5.00 10.48
CA ARG A 4 0.84 -3.70 10.34
C ARG A 4 0.93 -3.16 8.92
N THR A 5 1.06 -4.04 7.92
CA THR A 5 1.03 -3.67 6.51
C THR A 5 -0.38 -3.26 6.11
N GLN A 6 -1.39 -4.00 6.56
CA GLN A 6 -2.79 -3.68 6.28
C GLN A 6 -3.22 -2.37 6.94
N GLU A 7 -2.79 -2.13 8.18
CA GLU A 7 -2.97 -0.86 8.89
C GLU A 7 -2.46 0.32 8.03
N ALA A 8 -1.22 0.22 7.54
CA ALA A 8 -0.64 1.23 6.67
C ALA A 8 -1.40 1.39 5.34
N LEU A 9 -1.86 0.30 4.74
CA LEU A 9 -2.59 0.35 3.47
C LEU A 9 -3.97 0.98 3.59
N VAL A 10 -4.69 0.70 4.67
CA VAL A 10 -6.04 1.23 4.90
C VAL A 10 -6.03 2.75 5.07
N CYS A 11 -4.93 3.35 5.54
CA CYS A 11 -4.80 4.81 5.61
C CYS A 11 -5.05 5.49 4.26
N GLN A 12 -4.64 4.88 3.14
CA GLN A 12 -4.86 5.46 1.79
C GLN A 12 -6.35 5.53 1.39
N LEU A 13 -7.24 4.83 2.11
CA LEU A 13 -8.69 4.89 1.87
C LEU A 13 -9.34 6.10 2.54
N MET A 14 -8.63 6.79 3.43
CA MET A 14 -9.13 7.97 4.13
C MET A 14 -9.25 9.16 3.17
N ARG A 15 -10.21 10.06 3.47
CA ARG A 15 -10.39 11.29 2.68
C ARG A 15 -9.16 12.21 2.77
N ASP A 16 -8.56 12.29 3.95
CA ASP A 16 -7.28 12.96 4.19
C ASP A 16 -6.38 12.04 5.03
N PRO A 17 -5.39 11.37 4.40
CA PRO A 17 -4.53 10.41 5.07
C PRO A 17 -3.28 11.05 5.71
N THR A 18 -3.07 12.36 5.58
CA THR A 18 -1.80 13.04 5.91
C THR A 18 -1.37 12.79 7.36
N ASP A 19 -2.28 12.99 8.31
CA ASP A 19 -2.00 12.78 9.75
C ASP A 19 -1.86 11.29 10.10
N SER A 20 -2.50 10.43 9.31
CA SER A 20 -2.47 8.97 9.51
C SER A 20 -1.22 8.33 8.93
N TYR A 21 -0.50 9.01 8.03
CA TYR A 21 0.75 8.47 7.48
C TYR A 21 1.86 8.34 8.52
N GLN A 22 1.88 9.17 9.57
CA GLN A 22 2.83 8.99 10.66
C GLN A 22 2.56 7.72 11.48
N ALA A 23 1.29 7.31 11.59
CA ALA A 23 0.92 6.06 12.25
C ALA A 23 1.19 4.86 11.33
N ALA A 24 0.79 4.94 10.05
CA ALA A 24 1.09 3.95 9.02
C ALA A 24 2.60 3.68 8.91
N ALA A 25 3.38 4.74 8.96
CA ALA A 25 4.83 4.71 8.99
C ALA A 25 5.39 3.83 10.10
N LYS A 26 4.99 4.13 11.35
CA LYS A 26 5.39 3.35 12.53
C LYS A 26 4.92 1.90 12.45
N ALA A 27 3.77 1.64 11.82
CA ALA A 27 3.30 0.29 11.59
C ALA A 27 4.26 -0.46 10.64
N LEU A 28 4.70 0.15 9.55
CA LEU A 28 5.63 -0.45 8.58
C LEU A 28 7.03 -0.76 9.17
N GLU A 29 7.45 -0.01 10.20
CA GLU A 29 8.70 -0.24 10.93
C GLU A 29 8.67 -1.48 11.84
N ALA A 30 7.51 -2.09 12.07
CA ALA A 30 7.38 -3.25 12.92
C ALA A 30 8.21 -4.43 12.39
N SER A 31 9.08 -5.00 13.24
CA SER A 31 9.96 -6.12 12.90
C SER A 31 9.21 -7.43 12.67
N VAL A 32 8.01 -7.57 13.27
CA VAL A 32 7.16 -8.76 13.15
C VAL A 32 5.84 -8.36 12.53
N VAL A 33 5.48 -9.05 11.45
CA VAL A 33 4.30 -8.76 10.64
C VAL A 33 3.61 -10.07 10.27
N TYR A 34 2.32 -10.19 10.58
CA TYR A 34 1.54 -11.43 10.41
C TYR A 34 0.50 -11.39 9.29
N ASP A 35 0.53 -10.35 8.45
CA ASP A 35 -0.54 -10.07 7.48
C ASP A 35 -0.19 -10.37 6.02
N ALA A 36 0.74 -11.30 5.77
CA ALA A 36 1.21 -11.60 4.42
C ALA A 36 1.67 -10.34 3.66
N SER A 37 2.42 -9.47 4.34
CA SER A 37 2.86 -8.14 3.89
C SER A 37 3.20 -8.00 2.40
N THR A 38 3.97 -8.93 1.82
CA THR A 38 4.40 -8.89 0.41
C THR A 38 3.23 -8.97 -0.58
N ALA A 39 2.13 -9.63 -0.22
CA ALA A 39 0.93 -9.71 -1.05
C ALA A 39 0.14 -8.39 -1.10
N TYR A 40 0.31 -7.54 -0.08
CA TYR A 40 -0.39 -6.25 0.03
C TYR A 40 0.37 -5.12 -0.67
N LEU A 41 1.71 -5.13 -0.70
CA LEU A 41 2.51 -4.03 -1.30
C LEU A 41 2.10 -3.65 -2.73
N PRO A 42 1.72 -4.57 -3.64
CA PRO A 42 1.22 -4.21 -4.97
C PRO A 42 -0.11 -3.44 -4.99
N LEU A 43 -0.80 -3.34 -3.85
CA LEU A 43 -2.08 -2.66 -3.69
C LEU A 43 -1.92 -1.21 -3.21
N LEU A 44 -0.69 -0.75 -2.96
CA LEU A 44 -0.39 0.66 -2.69
C LEU A 44 -0.78 1.52 -3.91
N PHE A 45 -1.47 2.63 -3.69
CA PHE A 45 -1.91 3.58 -4.72
C PHE A 45 -1.65 5.05 -4.37
N ASP A 46 -1.19 5.36 -3.16
CA ASP A 46 -0.69 6.67 -2.77
C ASP A 46 0.84 6.74 -2.90
N SER A 47 1.35 7.73 -3.62
CA SER A 47 2.79 7.89 -3.89
C SER A 47 3.59 8.24 -2.64
N ARG A 48 3.05 9.05 -1.72
CA ARG A 48 3.76 9.44 -0.48
C ARG A 48 3.95 8.24 0.43
N LEU A 49 2.91 7.39 0.55
CA LEU A 49 3.04 6.17 1.33
C LEU A 49 4.00 5.17 0.66
N MET A 50 4.00 5.07 -0.67
CA MET A 50 4.95 4.22 -1.39
C MET A 50 6.41 4.67 -1.16
N GLU A 51 6.69 5.97 -1.29
CA GLU A 51 8.02 6.52 -1.00
C GLU A 51 8.46 6.22 0.43
N TYR A 52 7.56 6.44 1.40
CA TYR A 52 7.83 6.16 2.80
C TYR A 52 8.12 4.67 3.03
N ALA A 53 7.27 3.79 2.50
CA ALA A 53 7.44 2.34 2.64
C ALA A 53 8.77 1.85 2.02
N ALA A 54 9.15 2.38 0.86
CA ALA A 54 10.42 2.04 0.21
C ALA A 54 11.61 2.46 1.09
N ASP A 55 11.61 3.69 1.62
CA ASP A 55 12.67 4.19 2.49
C ASP A 55 12.77 3.40 3.82
N THR A 56 11.64 3.13 4.46
CA THR A 56 11.59 2.30 5.69
C THR A 56 12.15 0.90 5.44
N TYR A 57 11.70 0.22 4.38
CA TYR A 57 12.18 -1.13 4.07
C TYR A 57 13.65 -1.15 3.65
N ALA A 58 14.14 -0.10 2.99
CA ALA A 58 15.56 0.04 2.67
C ALA A 58 16.41 0.16 3.94
N LYS A 59 16.00 1.00 4.89
CA LYS A 59 16.66 1.16 6.20
C LYS A 59 16.67 -0.13 7.03
N MET A 60 15.64 -0.96 6.89
CA MET A 60 15.53 -2.26 7.55
C MET A 60 16.27 -3.39 6.81
N GLY A 61 16.88 -3.13 5.64
CA GLY A 61 17.53 -4.16 4.81
C GLY A 61 16.56 -5.14 4.13
N LEU A 62 15.27 -4.81 4.03
CA LEU A 62 14.23 -5.65 3.45
C LEU A 62 14.14 -5.47 1.92
N THR A 63 15.22 -5.83 1.22
CA THR A 63 15.41 -5.59 -0.23
C THR A 63 14.26 -6.09 -1.09
N HIS A 64 13.71 -7.28 -0.81
CA HIS A 64 12.57 -7.81 -1.56
C HIS A 64 11.31 -6.94 -1.42
N LYS A 65 11.05 -6.40 -0.23
CA LYS A 65 9.91 -5.49 -0.03
C LYS A 65 10.13 -4.15 -0.74
N VAL A 66 11.36 -3.64 -0.74
CA VAL A 66 11.73 -2.45 -1.52
C VAL A 66 11.43 -2.67 -2.99
N GLU A 67 11.84 -3.79 -3.57
CA GLU A 67 11.59 -4.12 -4.98
C GLU A 67 10.09 -4.16 -5.29
N LEU A 68 9.27 -4.76 -4.43
CA LEU A 68 7.83 -4.81 -4.60
C LEU A 68 7.18 -3.43 -4.59
N VAL A 69 7.62 -2.54 -3.69
CA VAL A 69 7.12 -1.16 -3.62
C VAL A 69 7.56 -0.37 -4.86
N LEU A 70 8.83 -0.44 -5.25
CA LEU A 70 9.34 0.23 -6.46
C LEU A 70 8.66 -0.28 -7.73
N ARG A 71 8.33 -1.57 -7.80
CA ARG A 71 7.55 -2.13 -8.91
C ARG A 71 6.13 -1.58 -8.93
N ALA A 72 5.50 -1.39 -7.77
CA ALA A 72 4.18 -0.77 -7.68
C ALA A 72 4.21 0.71 -8.10
N MET A 73 5.29 1.44 -7.75
CA MET A 73 5.51 2.85 -8.12
C MET A 73 5.78 3.03 -9.62
N SER A 74 6.59 2.15 -10.23
CA SER A 74 7.01 2.24 -11.64
C SER A 74 5.93 1.81 -12.65
N SER A 75 4.71 1.53 -12.18
CA SER A 75 3.56 1.27 -13.04
C SER A 75 3.33 2.48 -13.95
N GLN A 76 3.39 2.26 -15.27
CA GLN A 76 3.27 3.33 -16.27
C GLN A 76 2.02 4.18 -16.08
N ASP A 77 0.92 3.56 -15.64
CA ASP A 77 -0.36 4.22 -15.40
C ASP A 77 -0.38 5.13 -14.15
N MET A 78 0.55 4.94 -13.22
CA MET A 78 0.73 5.79 -12.02
C MET A 78 1.68 6.97 -12.27
N ASN A 79 2.16 7.15 -13.50
CA ASN A 79 3.04 8.26 -13.85
C ASN A 79 2.28 9.59 -13.71
N ILE A 80 2.80 10.51 -12.91
CA ILE A 80 2.22 11.85 -12.68
C ILE A 80 2.10 12.68 -13.97
N HIS A 81 2.87 12.35 -15.01
CA HIS A 81 2.79 12.99 -16.32
C HIS A 81 1.68 12.43 -17.21
N ASN A 82 0.98 11.38 -16.80
CA ASN A 82 -0.19 10.91 -17.52
C ASN A 82 -1.38 11.86 -17.38
N VAL A 83 -2.37 11.67 -18.25
CA VAL A 83 -3.69 12.30 -18.10
C VAL A 83 -4.28 11.92 -16.74
N PRO A 84 -4.79 12.88 -15.93
CA PRO A 84 -5.30 12.61 -14.59
C PRO A 84 -6.33 11.47 -14.50
N ALA A 85 -7.12 11.27 -15.56
CA ALA A 85 -8.07 10.17 -15.67
C ALA A 85 -7.42 8.78 -15.65
N ILE A 86 -6.21 8.63 -16.20
CA ILE A 86 -5.46 7.36 -16.20
C ILE A 86 -4.98 7.05 -14.77
N CYS A 87 -4.37 8.03 -14.10
CA CYS A 87 -3.92 7.90 -12.72
C CYS A 87 -5.09 7.58 -11.78
N ALA A 88 -6.22 8.29 -11.95
CA ALA A 88 -7.43 8.05 -11.17
C ALA A 88 -8.00 6.64 -11.41
N ARG A 89 -7.96 6.14 -12.65
CA ARG A 89 -8.43 4.79 -12.99
C ARG A 89 -7.60 3.71 -12.32
N GLU A 90 -6.27 3.79 -12.39
CA GLU A 90 -5.44 2.78 -11.72
C GLU A 90 -5.49 2.89 -10.20
N THR A 91 -5.55 4.11 -9.65
CA THR A 91 -5.80 4.32 -8.22
C THR A 91 -7.08 3.61 -7.79
N ASN A 92 -8.18 3.79 -8.54
CA ASN A 92 -9.44 3.13 -8.26
C ASN A 92 -9.34 1.59 -8.40
N LYS A 93 -8.63 1.09 -9.41
CA LYS A 93 -8.42 -0.35 -9.59
C LYS A 93 -7.67 -0.99 -8.43
N ARG A 94 -6.60 -0.35 -7.93
CA ARG A 94 -5.85 -0.80 -6.75
C ARG A 94 -6.69 -0.71 -5.49
N LYS A 95 -7.45 0.38 -5.31
CA LYS A 95 -8.41 0.56 -4.22
C LYS A 95 -9.46 -0.55 -4.18
N VAL A 96 -10.10 -0.85 -5.31
CA VAL A 96 -11.10 -1.92 -5.41
C VAL A 96 -10.47 -3.27 -5.08
N ARG A 97 -9.27 -3.56 -5.60
CA ARG A 97 -8.55 -4.81 -5.27
C ARG A 97 -8.24 -4.91 -3.78
N LEU A 98 -7.79 -3.82 -3.15
CA LEU A 98 -7.55 -3.79 -1.70
C LEU A 98 -8.83 -4.10 -0.93
N LEU A 99 -9.94 -3.44 -1.26
CA LEU A 99 -11.23 -3.69 -0.61
C LEU A 99 -11.69 -5.14 -0.79
N LYS A 100 -11.61 -5.70 -2.00
CA LYS A 100 -11.96 -7.11 -2.26
C LYS A 100 -11.10 -8.07 -1.45
N THR A 101 -9.79 -7.84 -1.37
CA THR A 101 -8.88 -8.66 -0.56
C THR A 101 -9.23 -8.61 0.92
N LEU A 102 -9.55 -7.42 1.45
CA LEU A 102 -9.98 -7.26 2.84
C LEU A 102 -11.35 -7.93 3.07
N CYS A 103 -12.29 -7.80 2.15
CA CYS A 103 -13.60 -8.47 2.20
C CYS A 103 -13.46 -9.99 2.25
N ALA A 104 -12.63 -10.57 1.40
CA ALA A 104 -12.36 -12.01 1.39
C ALA A 104 -11.69 -12.48 2.68
N GLN A 105 -10.71 -11.72 3.19
CA GLN A 105 -9.96 -12.10 4.38
C GLN A 105 -10.80 -12.02 5.67
N TYR A 106 -11.50 -10.91 5.88
CA TYR A 106 -12.18 -10.63 7.15
C TYR A 106 -13.62 -11.12 7.20
N PHE A 107 -14.31 -11.06 6.06
CA PHE A 107 -15.75 -11.33 5.99
C PHE A 107 -16.07 -12.60 5.19
N ARG A 108 -15.06 -13.26 4.60
CA ARG A 108 -15.23 -14.44 3.72
C ARG A 108 -16.21 -14.15 2.57
N LEU A 109 -16.26 -12.90 2.14
CA LEU A 109 -17.03 -12.46 0.99
C LEU A 109 -16.16 -12.60 -0.25
N PHE A 110 -16.55 -13.51 -1.13
CA PHE A 110 -15.94 -13.72 -2.44
C PHE A 110 -16.90 -13.17 -3.50
N ASP A 111 -16.37 -12.53 -4.53
CA ASP A 111 -17.14 -12.17 -5.73
C ASP A 111 -17.44 -13.41 -6.59
#